data_AF-A0A969X7V5-F1
#
_entry.id   AF-A0A969X7V5-F1
#
_cell.length_a   1.000
_cell.length_b   1.000
_cell.length_c   1.000
_cell.angle_alpha   90.00
_cell.angle_beta   90.00
_cell.angle_gamma   90.00
#
_symmetry.space_group_name_H-M   'P 1'
#
loop_
_entity.id
_entity.type
_entity.pdbx_description
1 polymer ?
#
loop_
_entity_poly.entity_id
_entity_poly.type
_entity_poly.pdbx_seq_one_letter_code
_entity_poly.pdbx_strand_id
1 'polypeptide(L)'
;MYTEKVIEHFLNPKNIGSMSNPDGVGIMGDASCGDLLRIYIKVKERRIDDIKFEIFGCPAAIATSSVLTELAKGKTIEESLKITDLDIIQALGGLPDPKQHCSNLGASALHNAIEDYCQRNHILPKAYVEAICSSSKRGVPKKEQDFGFLRENYGLEGDAHSGRGEKEVSILLYQHLAPVRNQCGLDPEPGSFAENLLVSGLDEKLISVGSKLQVGEALLKVEEIGKDPSEIHTYSYQGFSLLAEKGIFCRVMKSGRVRKGDLVTLKES
;
A
#
# COMPACT_ATOMS: atom_id res chain seq x y z
N MET A 1 7.42 -14.66 -25.94
CA MET A 1 6.40 -14.43 -26.99
C MET A 1 5.20 -13.78 -26.32
N TYR A 2 4.44 -12.92 -27.01
CA TYR A 2 3.21 -12.35 -26.42
C TYR A 2 2.09 -13.38 -26.38
N THR A 3 1.24 -13.30 -25.36
CA THR A 3 0.04 -14.12 -25.22
C THR A 3 -1.06 -13.62 -26.17
N GLU A 4 -2.06 -14.46 -26.43
CA GLU A 4 -3.25 -14.07 -27.20
C GLU A 4 -3.95 -12.86 -26.58
N LYS A 5 -4.04 -12.81 -25.24
CA LYS A 5 -4.64 -11.68 -24.51
C LYS A 5 -3.87 -10.39 -24.72
N VAL A 6 -2.53 -10.43 -24.70
CA VAL A 6 -1.72 -9.23 -24.98
C VAL A 6 -2.00 -8.71 -26.38
N ILE A 7 -2.11 -9.60 -27.36
CA ILE A 7 -2.43 -9.22 -28.74
C ILE A 7 -3.84 -8.63 -28.82
N GLU A 8 -4.82 -9.24 -28.16
CA GLU A 8 -6.21 -8.76 -28.13
C GLU A 8 -6.30 -7.35 -27.54
N HIS A 9 -5.71 -7.12 -26.36
CA HIS A 9 -5.74 -5.82 -25.69
C HIS A 9 -4.92 -4.75 -26.40
N PHE A 10 -3.91 -5.14 -27.18
CA PHE A 10 -3.20 -4.22 -28.05
C PHE A 10 -4.03 -3.82 -29.27
N LEU A 11 -4.67 -4.77 -29.95
CA LEU A 11 -5.45 -4.51 -31.16
C LEU A 11 -6.80 -3.86 -30.88
N ASN A 12 -7.42 -4.20 -29.75
CA ASN A 12 -8.75 -3.72 -29.34
C ASN A 12 -8.73 -3.22 -27.89
N PRO A 13 -7.96 -2.17 -27.57
CA PRO A 13 -7.84 -1.67 -26.20
C PRO A 13 -9.18 -1.20 -25.66
N LYS A 14 -9.48 -1.61 -24.43
CA LYS A 14 -10.67 -1.19 -23.68
C LYS A 14 -10.40 0.15 -23.02
N ASN A 15 -11.44 0.98 -22.85
CA ASN A 15 -11.36 2.22 -22.08
C ASN A 15 -10.34 3.27 -22.59
N ILE A 16 -9.89 3.18 -23.84
CA ILE A 16 -9.00 4.18 -24.41
C ILE A 16 -9.74 5.52 -24.63
N GLY A 17 -9.04 6.62 -24.35
CA GLY A 17 -9.49 7.99 -24.58
C GLY A 17 -9.40 8.89 -23.37
N SER A 18 -9.84 10.13 -23.54
CA SER A 18 -9.91 11.13 -22.48
C SER A 18 -11.28 11.17 -21.79
N MET A 19 -11.30 11.81 -20.62
CA MET A 19 -12.50 12.02 -19.81
C MET A 19 -12.68 13.50 -19.50
N SER A 20 -13.87 14.03 -19.75
CA SER A 20 -14.25 15.38 -19.30
C SER A 20 -14.60 15.38 -17.82
N ASN A 21 -14.10 16.34 -17.06
CA ASN A 21 -14.34 16.48 -15.62
C ASN A 21 -14.08 15.19 -14.81
N PRO A 22 -12.86 14.61 -14.92
CA PRO A 22 -12.47 13.46 -14.11
C PRO A 22 -12.39 13.87 -12.64
N ASP A 23 -12.74 12.95 -11.74
CA ASP A 23 -12.61 13.17 -10.31
C ASP A 23 -11.16 12.97 -9.84
N GLY A 24 -10.37 12.19 -10.59
CA GLY A 24 -8.94 12.01 -10.39
C GLY A 24 -8.18 11.80 -11.70
N VAL A 25 -6.94 12.29 -11.77
CA VAL A 25 -6.03 12.17 -12.92
C VAL A 25 -4.65 11.75 -12.46
N GLY A 26 -4.15 10.65 -13.01
CA GLY A 26 -2.82 10.14 -12.74
C GLY A 26 -1.99 10.13 -14.00
N ILE A 27 -0.73 10.58 -13.91
CA ILE A 27 0.22 10.56 -15.00
C ILE A 27 1.47 9.82 -14.53
N MET A 28 1.97 8.93 -15.36
CA MET A 28 3.28 8.30 -15.19
C MET A 28 4.00 8.24 -16.53
N GLY A 29 5.30 8.49 -16.48
CA GLY A 29 6.17 8.33 -17.64
C GLY A 29 7.48 7.64 -17.25
N ASP A 30 8.07 6.94 -18.20
CA ASP A 30 9.37 6.29 -18.04
C ASP A 30 10.38 6.94 -19.00
N ALA A 31 11.37 7.63 -18.43
CA ALA A 31 12.40 8.34 -19.20
C ALA A 31 13.32 7.38 -19.99
N SER A 32 13.38 6.09 -19.63
CA SER A 32 14.24 5.12 -20.29
C SER A 32 13.67 4.60 -21.60
N CYS A 33 12.35 4.47 -21.70
CA CYS A 33 11.65 3.95 -22.88
C CYS A 33 10.76 4.98 -23.59
N GLY A 34 10.50 6.12 -22.95
CA GLY A 34 9.69 7.22 -23.50
C GLY A 34 8.19 7.01 -23.38
N ASP A 35 7.74 5.94 -22.72
CA ASP A 35 6.32 5.65 -22.52
C ASP A 35 5.72 6.69 -21.55
N LEU A 36 4.55 7.22 -21.89
CA LEU A 36 3.77 8.16 -21.08
C LEU A 36 2.31 7.69 -21.02
N LEU A 37 1.83 7.40 -19.83
CA LEU A 37 0.47 6.96 -19.55
C LEU A 37 -0.26 8.00 -18.70
N ARG A 38 -1.48 8.34 -19.10
CA ARG A 38 -2.42 9.14 -18.31
C ARG A 38 -3.70 8.34 -18.08
N ILE A 39 -4.12 8.27 -16.83
CA ILE A 39 -5.36 7.63 -16.38
C ILE A 39 -6.31 8.68 -15.83
N TYR A 40 -7.59 8.52 -16.16
CA TYR A 40 -8.70 9.34 -15.69
C TYR A 40 -9.70 8.46 -14.96
N ILE A 41 -10.17 8.88 -13.78
CA ILE A 41 -11.19 8.15 -13.03
C ILE A 41 -12.40 9.03 -12.73
N LYS A 42 -13.59 8.43 -12.77
CA LYS A 42 -14.84 8.95 -12.22
C LYS A 42 -15.22 8.11 -11.02
N VAL A 43 -15.52 8.75 -9.89
CA VAL A 43 -15.75 8.06 -8.63
C VAL A 43 -17.18 8.32 -8.14
N LYS A 44 -17.92 7.24 -7.89
CA LYS A 44 -19.25 7.28 -7.28
C LYS A 44 -19.27 6.33 -6.09
N GLU A 45 -19.73 6.80 -4.93
CA GLU A 45 -19.84 5.98 -3.71
C GLU A 45 -18.54 5.24 -3.36
N ARG A 46 -17.39 5.92 -3.49
CA ARG A 46 -16.03 5.38 -3.30
C ARG A 46 -15.65 4.21 -4.24
N ARG A 47 -16.33 4.06 -5.37
CA ARG A 47 -15.98 3.11 -6.44
C ARG A 47 -15.61 3.83 -7.72
N ILE A 48 -14.69 3.25 -8.48
CA ILE A 48 -14.34 3.73 -9.82
C ILE A 48 -15.50 3.37 -10.75
N ASP A 49 -16.42 4.31 -10.95
CA ASP A 49 -17.61 4.16 -11.80
C ASP A 49 -17.22 4.11 -13.28
N ASP A 50 -16.28 4.97 -13.67
CA ASP A 50 -15.67 4.94 -14.99
C ASP A 50 -14.17 5.21 -14.92
N ILE A 51 -13.43 4.66 -15.88
CA ILE A 51 -11.99 4.81 -16.01
C ILE A 51 -11.64 4.86 -17.48
N LYS A 52 -10.74 5.76 -17.84
CA LYS A 52 -10.19 5.88 -19.19
C LYS A 52 -8.70 6.14 -19.17
N PHE A 53 -8.02 5.86 -20.27
CA PHE A 53 -6.60 6.16 -20.39
C PHE A 53 -6.19 6.70 -21.76
N GLU A 54 -5.15 7.52 -21.76
CA GLU A 54 -4.40 7.91 -22.94
C GLU A 54 -2.95 7.45 -22.76
N ILE A 55 -2.35 6.90 -23.81
CA ILE A 55 -0.98 6.43 -23.75
C ILE A 55 -0.22 6.78 -25.02
N PHE A 56 1.02 7.22 -24.84
CA PHE A 56 2.06 7.14 -25.85
C PHE A 56 3.03 6.07 -25.38
N GLY A 57 3.03 4.89 -26.00
CA GLY A 57 3.91 3.82 -25.56
C GLY A 57 3.89 2.57 -26.41
N CYS A 58 4.69 1.58 -26.00
CA CYS A 58 4.84 0.35 -26.77
C CYS A 58 3.58 -0.54 -26.74
N PRO A 59 3.46 -1.55 -27.63
CA PRO A 59 2.31 -2.47 -27.66
C PRO A 59 2.00 -3.13 -26.31
N ALA A 60 3.04 -3.44 -25.52
CA ALA A 60 2.86 -4.02 -24.19
C ALA A 60 2.24 -3.02 -23.23
N ALA A 61 2.66 -1.75 -23.27
CA ALA A 61 2.12 -0.71 -22.40
C ALA A 61 0.65 -0.38 -22.72
N ILE A 62 0.26 -0.44 -24.00
CA ILE A 62 -1.14 -0.33 -24.41
C ILE A 62 -1.97 -1.49 -23.84
N ALA A 63 -1.47 -2.72 -23.98
CA ALA A 63 -2.17 -3.91 -23.50
C ALA A 63 -2.29 -3.93 -21.96
N THR A 64 -1.23 -3.59 -21.22
CA THR A 64 -1.25 -3.51 -19.75
C THR A 64 -2.21 -2.44 -19.26
N SER A 65 -2.20 -1.26 -19.90
CA SER A 65 -3.12 -0.17 -19.55
C SER A 65 -4.58 -0.56 -19.81
N SER A 66 -4.86 -1.23 -20.93
CA SER A 66 -6.20 -1.74 -21.23
C SER A 66 -6.69 -2.71 -20.15
N VAL A 67 -5.90 -3.73 -19.80
CA VAL A 67 -6.31 -4.72 -18.78
C VAL A 67 -6.45 -4.08 -17.41
N LEU A 68 -5.53 -3.19 -17.04
CA LEU A 68 -5.61 -2.46 -15.78
C LEU A 68 -6.95 -1.74 -15.63
N THR A 69 -7.41 -1.06 -16.68
CA THR A 69 -8.70 -0.34 -16.60
C THR A 69 -9.89 -1.26 -16.39
N GLU A 70 -9.89 -2.45 -16.98
CA GLU A 70 -10.93 -3.45 -16.72
C GLU A 70 -10.83 -4.02 -15.30
N LEU A 71 -9.61 -4.24 -14.80
CA LEU A 71 -9.40 -4.71 -13.44
C LEU A 71 -9.86 -3.68 -12.40
N ALA A 72 -9.72 -2.38 -12.67
CA ALA A 72 -10.04 -1.31 -11.73
C ALA A 72 -11.50 -0.86 -11.78
N LYS A 73 -12.17 -0.95 -12.94
CA LYS A 73 -13.54 -0.48 -13.09
C LYS A 73 -14.50 -1.23 -12.16
N GLY A 74 -15.30 -0.49 -11.40
CA GLY A 74 -16.28 -1.01 -10.43
C GLY A 74 -15.71 -1.34 -9.04
N LYS A 75 -14.38 -1.42 -8.89
CA LYS A 75 -13.74 -1.66 -7.58
C LYS A 75 -13.81 -0.42 -6.70
N THR A 76 -13.74 -0.62 -5.39
CA THR A 76 -13.56 0.50 -4.46
C THR A 76 -12.18 1.14 -4.64
N ILE A 77 -12.01 2.34 -4.11
CA ILE A 77 -10.70 3.01 -4.03
C ILE A 77 -9.66 2.10 -3.38
N GLU A 78 -10.00 1.43 -2.27
CA GLU A 78 -9.08 0.56 -1.53
C GLU A 78 -8.73 -0.72 -2.30
N GLU A 79 -9.71 -1.34 -2.96
CA GLU A 79 -9.49 -2.51 -3.82
C GLU A 79 -8.63 -2.16 -5.03
N SER A 80 -8.77 -0.95 -5.56
CA SER A 80 -8.00 -0.46 -6.71
C SER A 80 -6.55 -0.13 -6.35
N LEU A 81 -6.30 0.38 -5.13
CA LEU A 81 -4.94 0.60 -4.59
C LEU A 81 -4.15 -0.68 -4.34
N LYS A 82 -4.84 -1.83 -4.30
CA LYS A 82 -4.18 -3.15 -4.16
C LYS A 82 -3.76 -3.74 -5.51
N ILE A 83 -4.13 -3.13 -6.63
CA ILE A 83 -3.78 -3.66 -7.95
C ILE A 83 -2.29 -3.45 -8.18
N THR A 84 -1.58 -4.56 -8.29
CA THR A 84 -0.15 -4.62 -8.55
C THR A 84 0.15 -4.85 -10.03
N ASP A 85 1.40 -4.68 -10.40
CA ASP A 85 1.93 -5.06 -11.70
C ASP A 85 1.79 -6.57 -11.95
N LEU A 86 1.98 -7.40 -10.92
CA LEU A 86 1.77 -8.84 -10.99
C LEU A 86 0.32 -9.21 -11.31
N ASP A 87 -0.66 -8.51 -10.72
CA ASP A 87 -2.08 -8.73 -11.04
C ASP A 87 -2.38 -8.46 -12.52
N ILE A 88 -1.78 -7.41 -13.08
CA ILE A 88 -1.90 -7.03 -14.51
C ILE A 88 -1.25 -8.10 -15.40
N ILE A 89 -0.02 -8.52 -15.07
CA ILE A 89 0.71 -9.57 -15.79
C ILE A 89 -0.10 -10.87 -15.77
N GLN A 90 -0.63 -11.26 -14.61
CA GLN A 90 -1.41 -12.48 -14.46
C GLN A 90 -2.72 -12.42 -15.25
N ALA A 91 -3.40 -11.27 -15.25
CA ALA A 91 -4.61 -11.07 -16.05
C ALA A 91 -4.35 -11.21 -17.57
N LEU A 92 -3.18 -10.76 -18.03
CA LEU A 92 -2.69 -10.94 -19.41
C LEU A 92 -2.18 -12.36 -19.73
N GLY A 93 -2.09 -13.26 -18.74
CA GLY A 93 -1.54 -14.60 -18.90
C GLY A 93 -0.01 -14.63 -19.01
N GLY A 94 0.66 -13.55 -18.61
CA GLY A 94 2.10 -13.38 -18.67
C GLY A 94 2.55 -12.30 -19.66
N LEU A 95 3.75 -11.77 -19.42
CA LEU A 95 4.49 -10.90 -20.33
C LEU A 95 5.93 -11.41 -20.47
N PRO A 96 6.60 -11.20 -21.62
CA PRO A 96 8.02 -11.51 -21.75
C PRO A 96 8.86 -10.76 -20.70
N ASP A 97 9.81 -11.42 -20.07
CA ASP A 97 10.67 -10.90 -18.99
C ASP A 97 11.19 -9.45 -19.19
N PRO A 98 11.74 -9.04 -20.35
CA PRO A 98 12.22 -7.67 -20.53
C PRO A 98 11.13 -6.58 -20.51
N LYS A 99 9.84 -6.95 -20.46
CA LYS A 99 8.69 -6.03 -20.54
C LYS A 99 7.83 -5.98 -19.28
N GLN A 100 8.26 -6.61 -18.20
CA GLN A 100 7.55 -6.54 -16.91
C GLN A 100 7.53 -5.12 -16.31
N HIS A 101 8.48 -4.24 -16.67
CA HIS A 101 8.41 -2.83 -16.25
C HIS A 101 7.18 -2.09 -16.81
N CYS A 102 6.61 -2.53 -17.94
CA CYS A 102 5.42 -1.91 -18.55
C CYS A 102 4.15 -2.08 -17.72
N SER A 103 4.07 -3.06 -16.81
CA SER A 103 2.94 -3.19 -15.87
C SER A 103 3.08 -2.26 -14.67
N ASN A 104 4.30 -1.93 -14.23
CA ASN A 104 4.54 -0.93 -13.18
C ASN A 104 3.99 0.44 -13.57
N LEU A 105 4.19 0.85 -14.83
CA LEU A 105 3.67 2.11 -15.36
C LEU A 105 2.16 2.26 -15.12
N GLY A 106 1.41 1.19 -15.39
CA GLY A 106 -0.04 1.13 -15.22
C GLY A 106 -0.48 1.29 -13.78
N ALA A 107 -0.02 0.41 -12.89
CA ALA A 107 -0.39 0.44 -11.48
C ALA A 107 -0.06 1.78 -10.83
N SER A 108 1.14 2.34 -11.11
CA SER A 108 1.52 3.67 -10.62
C SER A 108 0.62 4.78 -11.15
N ALA A 109 0.25 4.77 -12.44
CA ALA A 109 -0.66 5.78 -12.99
C ALA A 109 -2.05 5.73 -12.35
N LEU A 110 -2.55 4.52 -12.04
CA LEU A 110 -3.83 4.35 -11.35
C LEU A 110 -3.75 4.88 -9.92
N HIS A 111 -2.68 4.54 -9.20
CA HIS A 111 -2.47 5.02 -7.83
C HIS A 111 -2.38 6.55 -7.79
N ASN A 112 -1.67 7.17 -8.73
CA ASN A 112 -1.61 8.63 -8.84
C ASN A 112 -3.00 9.24 -9.12
N ALA A 113 -3.83 8.59 -9.95
CA ALA A 113 -5.19 9.07 -10.23
C ALA A 113 -6.09 9.01 -8.98
N ILE A 114 -5.95 7.94 -8.20
CA ILE A 114 -6.64 7.76 -6.93
C ILE A 114 -6.14 8.78 -5.90
N GLU A 115 -4.84 9.02 -5.82
CA GLU A 115 -4.25 10.00 -4.92
C GLU A 115 -4.74 11.41 -5.25
N ASP A 116 -4.74 11.80 -6.52
CA ASP A 116 -5.27 13.08 -6.98
C ASP A 116 -6.77 13.24 -6.62
N TYR A 117 -7.58 12.20 -6.82
CA TYR A 117 -8.98 12.18 -6.35
C TYR A 117 -9.09 12.39 -4.84
N CYS A 118 -8.31 11.64 -4.06
CA CYS A 118 -8.27 11.71 -2.61
C CYS A 118 -7.89 13.12 -2.12
N GLN A 119 -6.84 13.70 -2.69
CA GLN A 119 -6.35 15.04 -2.35
C GLN A 119 -7.40 16.12 -2.66
N ARG A 120 -7.98 16.12 -3.87
CA ARG A 120 -8.98 17.13 -4.26
C ARG A 120 -10.23 17.14 -3.39
N ASN A 121 -10.62 15.95 -2.91
CA ASN A 121 -11.83 15.79 -2.12
C ASN A 121 -11.56 15.76 -0.61
N HIS A 122 -10.30 15.95 -0.18
CA HIS A 122 -9.87 15.77 1.21
C HIS A 122 -10.31 14.41 1.78
N ILE A 123 -10.37 13.40 0.91
CA ILE A 123 -10.71 12.03 1.25
C ILE A 123 -9.40 11.32 1.51
N LEU A 124 -9.08 11.10 2.79
CA LEU A 124 -8.07 10.11 3.12
C LEU A 124 -8.57 8.74 2.62
N PRO A 125 -7.72 7.91 1.96
CA PRO A 125 -8.00 6.49 1.86
C PRO A 125 -8.37 6.01 3.25
N LYS A 126 -9.42 5.20 3.39
CA LYS A 126 -9.71 4.64 4.71
C LYS A 126 -8.47 3.84 5.07
N ALA A 127 -7.76 4.25 6.12
CA ALA A 127 -6.63 3.47 6.56
C ALA A 127 -7.15 2.19 7.21
N TYR A 128 -6.45 1.08 7.04
CA TYR A 128 -6.84 -0.20 7.62
C TYR A 128 -5.64 -1.09 7.89
N VAL A 129 -5.85 -2.07 8.77
CA VAL A 129 -4.86 -3.08 9.13
C VAL A 129 -4.77 -4.11 8.01
N GLU A 130 -3.64 -4.19 7.32
CA GLU A 130 -3.34 -5.26 6.35
C GLU A 130 -2.97 -6.56 7.05
N ALA A 131 -2.22 -6.46 8.15
CA ALA A 131 -1.75 -7.62 8.90
C ALA A 131 -1.48 -7.27 10.36
N ILE A 132 -1.62 -8.29 11.21
CA ILE A 132 -1.20 -8.27 12.61
C ILE A 132 -0.10 -9.30 12.74
N CYS A 133 1.04 -8.91 13.28
CA CYS A 133 2.22 -9.74 13.34
C CYS A 133 2.73 -9.83 14.78
N SER A 134 3.04 -11.04 15.21
CA SER A 134 3.62 -11.29 16.53
C SER A 134 4.75 -12.31 16.46
N SER A 135 5.63 -12.28 17.44
CA SER A 135 6.59 -13.36 17.70
C SER A 135 6.70 -13.62 19.18
N SER A 136 6.68 -14.90 19.56
CA SER A 136 6.86 -15.34 20.96
C SER A 136 8.32 -15.27 21.42
N LYS A 137 9.28 -15.01 20.52
CA LYS A 137 10.72 -14.94 20.84
C LYS A 137 11.39 -13.74 20.16
N ARG A 138 12.27 -13.05 20.88
CA ARG A 138 13.07 -11.95 20.34
C ARG A 138 14.04 -12.45 19.27
N GLY A 139 14.30 -11.62 18.26
CA GLY A 139 15.21 -11.93 17.15
C GLY A 139 14.66 -12.93 16.14
N VAL A 140 13.43 -13.42 16.33
CA VAL A 140 12.72 -14.25 15.35
C VAL A 140 11.77 -13.36 14.56
N PRO A 141 11.75 -13.45 13.21
CA PRO A 141 10.79 -12.74 12.38
C PRO A 141 9.35 -12.96 12.88
N LYS A 142 8.56 -11.89 12.83
CA LYS A 142 7.16 -11.98 13.25
C LYS A 142 6.35 -12.68 12.17
N LYS A 143 5.31 -13.38 12.59
CA LYS A 143 4.38 -14.06 11.69
C LYS A 143 3.01 -13.40 11.77
N GLU A 144 2.33 -13.34 10.63
CA GLU A 144 0.93 -12.90 10.56
C GLU A 144 0.05 -13.75 11.49
N GLN A 145 -0.91 -13.09 12.11
CA GLN A 145 -1.90 -13.64 13.05
C GLN A 145 -3.30 -13.34 12.52
N ASP A 146 -4.25 -14.23 12.77
CA ASP A 146 -5.66 -14.02 12.40
C ASP A 146 -6.28 -12.80 13.11
N PHE A 147 -5.82 -12.54 14.34
CA PHE A 147 -6.21 -11.39 15.14
C PHE A 147 -5.14 -11.07 16.19
N GLY A 148 -5.22 -9.87 16.76
CA GLY A 148 -4.45 -9.47 17.93
C GLY A 148 -5.34 -8.90 19.02
N PHE A 149 -4.86 -8.95 20.26
CA PHE A 149 -5.41 -8.16 21.36
C PHE A 149 -4.37 -7.17 21.82
N LEU A 150 -4.63 -5.87 21.63
CA LEU A 150 -3.77 -4.80 22.12
C LEU A 150 -4.21 -4.51 23.55
N ARG A 151 -3.33 -4.76 24.51
CA ARG A 151 -3.59 -4.53 25.93
C ARG A 151 -2.94 -3.23 26.38
N GLU A 152 -3.72 -2.41 27.07
CA GLU A 152 -3.31 -1.15 27.65
C GLU A 152 -2.08 -1.32 28.54
N ASN A 153 -1.12 -0.39 28.42
CA ASN A 153 0.15 -0.40 29.14
C ASN A 153 0.97 -1.68 28.97
N TYR A 154 0.81 -2.38 27.83
CA TYR A 154 1.46 -3.65 27.56
C TYR A 154 1.81 -3.86 26.09
N GLY A 155 0.89 -3.61 25.17
CA GLY A 155 1.08 -3.87 23.73
C GLY A 155 0.34 -5.11 23.25
N LEU A 156 0.83 -5.72 22.16
CA LEU A 156 0.18 -6.88 21.53
C LEU A 156 0.38 -8.17 22.34
N GLU A 157 -0.71 -8.77 22.83
CA GLU A 157 -0.63 -10.06 23.54
C GLU A 157 0.03 -11.15 22.68
N GLY A 158 0.93 -11.92 23.30
CA GLY A 158 1.71 -12.96 22.63
C GLY A 158 3.02 -12.48 21.98
N ASP A 159 3.27 -11.16 21.94
CA ASP A 159 4.53 -10.63 21.40
C ASP A 159 5.65 -10.49 22.45
N ALA A 160 6.87 -10.84 22.05
CA ALA A 160 8.06 -10.80 22.91
C ALA A 160 8.57 -9.39 23.25
N HIS A 161 8.01 -8.35 22.62
CA HIS A 161 8.34 -6.95 22.90
C HIS A 161 7.34 -6.29 23.86
N SER A 162 6.23 -6.94 24.18
CA SER A 162 5.21 -6.39 25.07
C SER A 162 5.67 -6.28 26.54
N GLY A 163 5.05 -5.34 27.25
CA GLY A 163 5.27 -5.08 28.68
C GLY A 163 6.59 -4.38 28.99
N ARG A 164 7.21 -3.69 28.01
CA ARG A 164 8.45 -2.94 28.22
C ARG A 164 8.39 -1.53 27.64
N GLY A 165 8.42 -0.54 28.52
CA GLY A 165 8.50 0.87 28.15
C GLY A 165 7.27 1.37 27.41
N GLU A 166 7.39 2.53 26.76
CA GLU A 166 6.26 3.26 26.16
C GLU A 166 6.01 2.89 24.68
N LYS A 167 6.91 2.11 24.06
CA LYS A 167 6.85 1.68 22.65
C LYS A 167 6.24 0.28 22.56
N GLU A 168 4.95 0.21 22.86
CA GLU A 168 4.22 -1.05 23.09
C GLU A 168 3.76 -1.74 21.80
N VAL A 169 3.49 -0.97 20.76
CA VAL A 169 3.02 -1.45 19.46
C VAL A 169 3.79 -0.72 18.36
N SER A 170 4.35 -1.47 17.41
CA SER A 170 5.00 -0.92 16.22
C SER A 170 4.11 -1.03 14.98
N ILE A 171 3.97 0.06 14.24
CA ILE A 171 3.23 0.14 12.98
C ILE A 171 4.20 0.44 11.86
N LEU A 172 4.12 -0.31 10.76
CA LEU A 172 4.77 0.02 9.50
C LEU A 172 3.70 0.30 8.45
N LEU A 173 3.93 1.31 7.61
CA LEU A 173 3.00 1.63 6.54
C LEU A 173 3.32 0.79 5.31
N TYR A 174 2.30 0.18 4.71
CA TYR A 174 2.45 -0.70 3.55
C TYR A 174 3.13 0.02 2.37
N GLN A 175 2.84 1.30 2.17
CA GLN A 175 3.47 2.11 1.13
C GLN A 175 5.00 2.24 1.29
N HIS A 176 5.55 2.05 2.49
CA HIS A 176 7.00 2.10 2.71
C HIS A 176 7.73 0.88 2.17
N LEU A 177 7.01 -0.19 1.81
CA LEU A 177 7.60 -1.40 1.22
C LEU A 177 7.97 -1.25 -0.26
N ALA A 178 7.49 -0.19 -0.93
CA ALA A 178 7.71 0.01 -2.37
C ALA A 178 9.19 -0.02 -2.82
N PRO A 179 10.16 0.65 -2.13
CA PRO A 179 11.57 0.57 -2.52
C PRO A 179 12.13 -0.86 -2.42
N VAL A 180 11.68 -1.64 -1.45
CA VAL A 180 12.10 -3.03 -1.24
C VAL A 180 11.58 -3.91 -2.37
N ARG A 181 10.30 -3.75 -2.75
CA ARG A 181 9.71 -4.45 -3.91
C ARG A 181 10.48 -4.16 -5.18
N ASN A 182 10.78 -2.89 -5.41
CA ASN A 182 11.49 -2.46 -6.62
C ASN A 182 12.92 -2.99 -6.69
N GLN A 183 13.63 -3.06 -5.56
CA GLN A 183 15.01 -3.54 -5.52
C GLN A 183 15.13 -5.06 -5.48
N CYS A 184 14.21 -5.74 -4.79
CA CYS A 184 14.29 -7.17 -4.51
C CYS A 184 13.42 -8.02 -5.45
N GLY A 185 12.49 -7.40 -6.20
CA GLY A 185 11.58 -8.09 -7.12
C GLY A 185 10.53 -8.98 -6.43
N LEU A 186 10.36 -8.86 -5.11
CA LEU A 186 9.43 -9.64 -4.30
C LEU A 186 8.76 -8.75 -3.26
N ASP A 187 7.51 -9.06 -2.93
CA ASP A 187 6.80 -8.41 -1.83
C ASP A 187 7.19 -9.04 -0.49
N PRO A 188 7.74 -8.27 0.48
CA PRO A 188 8.06 -8.80 1.79
C PRO A 188 6.81 -9.35 2.51
N GLU A 189 6.93 -10.51 3.13
CA GLU A 189 5.85 -11.06 3.96
C GLU A 189 5.58 -10.14 5.17
N PRO A 190 4.31 -9.96 5.60
CA PRO A 190 4.01 -9.22 6.81
C PRO A 190 4.77 -9.75 8.03
N GLY A 191 5.35 -8.84 8.81
CA GLY A 191 6.20 -9.14 9.96
C GLY A 191 7.69 -9.25 9.62
N SER A 192 8.06 -9.20 8.33
CA SER A 192 9.45 -9.23 7.87
C SER A 192 10.29 -8.06 8.39
N PHE A 193 9.68 -6.94 8.77
CA PHE A 193 10.37 -5.79 9.37
C PHE A 193 10.21 -5.74 10.89
N ALA A 194 9.68 -6.80 11.50
CA ALA A 194 9.34 -6.92 12.92
C ALA A 194 8.25 -5.93 13.41
N GLU A 195 7.44 -5.40 12.50
CA GLU A 195 6.25 -4.60 12.80
C GLU A 195 5.17 -5.43 13.50
N ASN A 196 4.40 -4.83 14.41
CA ASN A 196 3.21 -5.48 14.95
C ASN A 196 2.00 -5.32 14.04
N LEU A 197 1.86 -4.16 13.39
CA LEU A 197 0.77 -3.85 12.50
C LEU A 197 1.34 -3.36 11.17
N LEU A 198 0.90 -3.97 10.08
CA LEU A 198 1.08 -3.42 8.75
C LEU A 198 -0.20 -2.66 8.40
N VAL A 199 -0.08 -1.38 8.10
CA VAL A 199 -1.24 -0.50 7.86
C VAL A 199 -1.16 0.12 6.47
N SER A 200 -2.25 0.05 5.73
CA SER A 200 -2.41 0.70 4.43
C SER A 200 -3.23 1.98 4.54
N GLY A 201 -2.98 2.94 3.66
CA GLY A 201 -3.85 4.10 3.45
C GLY A 201 -3.76 5.21 4.51
N LEU A 202 -2.88 5.07 5.50
CA LEU A 202 -2.66 6.10 6.52
C LEU A 202 -1.70 7.17 5.99
N ASP A 203 -2.13 8.44 6.00
CA ASP A 203 -1.31 9.58 5.57
C ASP A 203 -0.34 10.01 6.69
N GLU A 204 0.94 9.73 6.48
CA GLU A 204 2.02 10.05 7.42
C GLU A 204 2.17 11.56 7.69
N LYS A 205 1.78 12.43 6.74
CA LYS A 205 1.89 13.89 6.91
C LYS A 205 0.92 14.43 7.97
N LEU A 206 -0.12 13.67 8.27
CA LEU A 206 -1.11 14.02 9.30
C LEU A 206 -0.77 13.43 10.67
N ILE A 207 0.34 12.69 10.77
CA ILE A 207 0.74 12.01 12.00
C ILE A 207 1.96 12.71 12.59
N SER A 208 1.84 13.03 13.87
CA SER A 208 2.92 13.58 14.69
C SER A 208 2.96 12.86 16.04
N VAL A 209 4.08 12.97 16.76
CA VAL A 209 4.17 12.50 18.16
C VAL A 209 3.03 13.14 18.97
N GLY A 210 2.29 12.31 19.70
CA GLY A 210 1.08 12.69 20.42
C GLY A 210 -0.23 12.41 19.68
N SER A 211 -0.19 12.13 18.38
CA SER A 211 -1.37 11.76 17.58
C SER A 211 -2.06 10.52 18.14
N LYS A 212 -3.39 10.51 18.12
CA LYS A 212 -4.21 9.37 18.57
C LYS A 212 -4.75 8.60 17.38
N LEU A 213 -4.52 7.29 17.35
CA LEU A 213 -4.99 6.39 16.29
C LEU A 213 -5.98 5.40 16.89
N GLN A 214 -7.22 5.43 16.42
CA GLN A 214 -8.16 4.34 16.67
C GLN A 214 -7.87 3.23 15.67
N VAL A 215 -7.59 2.03 16.17
CA VAL A 215 -7.28 0.83 15.37
C VAL A 215 -8.21 -0.28 15.81
N GLY A 216 -9.21 -0.62 14.98
CA GLY A 216 -10.26 -1.55 15.40
C GLY A 216 -10.92 -1.08 16.70
N GLU A 217 -10.92 -1.93 17.73
CA GLU A 217 -11.45 -1.58 19.07
C GLU A 217 -10.45 -0.82 19.96
N ALA A 218 -9.16 -0.85 19.63
CA ALA A 218 -8.09 -0.29 20.44
C ALA A 218 -7.83 1.20 20.13
N LEU A 219 -7.35 1.94 21.12
CA LEU A 219 -6.88 3.31 20.95
C LEU A 219 -5.38 3.37 21.23
N LEU A 220 -4.64 3.93 20.30
CA LEU A 220 -3.19 4.08 20.36
C LEU A 220 -2.80 5.56 20.39
N LYS A 221 -1.69 5.87 21.05
CA LYS A 221 -1.03 7.19 21.01
C LYS A 221 0.35 7.03 20.42
N VAL A 222 0.69 7.83 19.41
CA VAL A 222 2.02 7.86 18.81
C VAL A 222 3.01 8.47 19.81
N GLU A 223 4.06 7.73 20.16
CA GLU A 223 5.13 8.20 21.04
C GLU A 223 6.41 8.52 20.25
N GLU A 224 6.65 7.84 19.13
CA GLU A 224 7.84 8.04 18.30
C GLU A 224 7.58 7.66 16.83
N ILE A 225 8.24 8.34 15.89
CA ILE A 225 8.20 8.06 14.45
C ILE A 225 9.63 7.99 13.95
N GLY A 226 10.06 6.82 13.49
CA GLY A 226 11.45 6.54 13.20
C GLY A 226 12.34 6.59 14.45
N LYS A 227 13.46 5.89 14.41
CA LYS A 227 14.49 5.90 15.43
C LYS A 227 15.63 6.82 15.00
N ASP A 228 16.43 7.24 15.97
CA ASP A 228 17.63 8.02 15.70
C ASP A 228 18.57 7.24 14.75
N PRO A 229 18.95 7.81 13.59
CA PRO A 229 19.85 7.17 12.64
C PRO A 229 21.23 6.81 13.19
N SER A 230 21.63 7.42 14.32
CA SER A 230 22.88 7.11 15.02
C SER A 230 22.80 5.87 15.93
N GLU A 231 21.60 5.35 16.19
CA GLU A 231 21.43 4.11 16.94
C GLU A 231 21.78 2.88 16.09
N ILE A 232 22.58 1.96 16.65
CA ILE A 232 22.90 0.70 15.99
C ILE A 232 21.67 -0.20 16.03
N HIS A 233 21.12 -0.49 14.85
CA HIS A 233 20.01 -1.44 14.70
C HIS A 233 20.53 -2.80 14.23
N THR A 234 20.19 -3.84 14.98
CA THR A 234 20.69 -5.20 14.75
C THR A 234 19.82 -6.02 13.81
N TYR A 235 18.64 -5.52 13.43
CA TYR A 235 17.70 -6.21 12.56
C TYR A 235 17.53 -5.44 11.26
N SER A 236 17.82 -6.10 10.14
CA SER A 236 17.52 -5.61 8.80
C SER A 236 16.96 -6.75 7.96
N TYR A 237 16.03 -6.43 7.07
CA TYR A 237 15.50 -7.37 6.09
C TYR A 237 16.16 -7.05 4.75
N GLN A 238 16.99 -7.96 4.25
CA GLN A 238 17.72 -7.79 2.99
C GLN A 238 18.49 -6.44 2.90
N GLY A 239 19.03 -5.97 4.04
CA GLY A 239 19.76 -4.70 4.12
C GLY A 239 18.89 -3.47 4.40
N PHE A 240 17.57 -3.60 4.42
CA PHE A 240 16.65 -2.51 4.74
C PHE A 240 16.25 -2.52 6.23
N SER A 241 16.20 -1.33 6.83
CA SER A 241 15.81 -1.16 8.24
C SER A 241 14.54 -0.30 8.37
N LEU A 242 13.53 -0.57 7.52
CA LEU A 242 12.35 0.30 7.39
C LEU A 242 11.61 0.58 8.68
N LEU A 243 11.45 -0.40 9.57
CA LEU A 243 10.78 -0.16 10.86
C LEU A 243 11.59 0.78 11.75
N ALA A 244 12.91 0.74 11.68
CA ALA A 244 13.75 1.68 12.41
C ALA A 244 13.69 3.06 11.75
N GLU A 245 13.76 3.15 10.43
CA GLU A 245 13.79 4.44 9.72
C GLU A 245 12.43 5.16 9.71
N LYS A 246 11.32 4.41 9.61
CA LYS A 246 9.98 4.95 9.30
C LYS A 246 8.86 4.39 10.18
N GLY A 247 9.16 3.46 11.09
CA GLY A 247 8.15 2.85 11.94
C GLY A 247 7.49 3.86 12.87
N ILE A 248 6.18 3.70 13.09
CA ILE A 248 5.41 4.48 14.06
C ILE A 248 5.28 3.64 15.32
N PHE A 249 5.80 4.13 16.44
CA PHE A 249 5.78 3.44 17.73
C PHE A 249 4.74 4.08 18.62
N CYS A 250 3.86 3.25 19.16
CA CYS A 250 2.68 3.68 19.89
C CYS A 250 2.60 3.05 21.29
N ARG A 251 1.97 3.78 22.20
CA ARG A 251 1.42 3.26 23.46
C ARG A 251 -0.04 2.87 23.28
N VAL A 252 -0.48 1.80 23.93
CA VAL A 252 -1.90 1.41 23.97
C VAL A 252 -2.60 2.22 25.07
N MET A 253 -3.48 3.15 24.65
CA MET A 253 -4.30 3.99 25.54
C MET A 253 -5.60 3.31 25.97
N LYS A 254 -6.14 2.43 25.11
CA LYS A 254 -7.33 1.63 25.42
C LYS A 254 -7.18 0.25 24.81
N SER A 255 -7.39 -0.78 25.63
CA SER A 255 -7.35 -2.16 25.16
C SER A 255 -8.43 -2.46 24.12
N GLY A 256 -8.14 -3.35 23.18
CA GLY A 256 -9.11 -3.76 22.18
C GLY A 256 -8.61 -4.84 21.24
N ARG A 257 -9.55 -5.55 20.60
CA ARG A 257 -9.23 -6.50 19.54
C ARG A 257 -8.95 -5.76 18.24
N VAL A 258 -7.99 -6.29 17.49
CA VAL A 258 -7.62 -5.86 16.15
C VAL A 258 -7.58 -7.04 15.20
N ARG A 259 -8.05 -6.86 13.97
CA ARG A 259 -8.11 -7.86 12.90
C ARG A 259 -7.74 -7.24 11.57
N LYS A 260 -7.34 -8.10 10.63
CA LYS A 260 -7.15 -7.71 9.23
C LYS A 260 -8.43 -7.06 8.68
N GLY A 261 -8.28 -5.92 8.02
CA GLY A 261 -9.37 -5.11 7.49
C GLY A 261 -9.97 -4.11 8.48
N ASP A 262 -9.57 -4.13 9.76
CA ASP A 262 -10.04 -3.13 10.72
C ASP A 262 -9.58 -1.74 10.32
N LEU A 263 -10.49 -0.76 10.48
CA LEU A 263 -10.19 0.63 10.17
C LEU A 263 -9.18 1.21 11.15
N VAL A 264 -8.31 2.05 10.60
CA VAL A 264 -7.39 2.93 11.31
C VAL A 264 -7.84 4.36 11.06
N THR A 265 -8.13 5.11 12.12
CA THR A 265 -8.55 6.52 11.99
C THR A 265 -7.80 7.39 12.96
N LEU A 266 -7.31 8.53 12.47
CA LEU A 266 -6.80 9.60 13.31
C LEU A 266 -7.97 10.17 14.14
N LYS A 267 -7.79 10.25 15.45
CA LYS A 267 -8.75 10.89 16.36
C LYS A 267 -8.28 12.32 16.62
N GLU A 268 -9.21 13.26 16.54
CA GLU A 268 -8.96 14.63 16.96
C GLU A 268 -8.57 14.65 18.44
N SER A 269 -7.58 15.50 18.75
CA SER A 269 -6.87 15.57 20.03
C SER A 269 -7.79 15.87 21.21
#